data_AF-A0A923V5P8-F1
#
_entry.id   AF-A0A923V5P8-F1
#
_cell.length_a   1.000
_cell.length_b   1.000
_cell.length_c   1.000
_cell.angle_alpha   90.00
_cell.angle_beta   90.00
_cell.angle_gamma   90.00
#
_symmetry.space_group_name_H-M   'P 1'
#
loop_
_entity.id
_entity.type
_entity.pdbx_description
1 polymer ?
#
loop_
_entity_poly.entity_id
_entity_poly.type
_entity_poly.pdbx_seq_one_letter_code
_entity_poly.pdbx_strand_id
1 'polypeptide(L)'
;MKAKNLALIILAFTLFSCDKPINVNVESPKTAADTNSNTAKPDSAIVTSLCLGGEYGRIDVRGIVVKNENNQTTLDERIEVKQTTGQSDKGTPSVKLTEKNKATLSTDIEMKELAQLAGENTYINFGCELSENLTKGFVEIQPEMAQKKDKTFINAAAAKIFICGPQSEDKIIFSMKAEEILMKNVTMNVLKFTGLISISTYKLQLFGKNQIKTQGTEITTTFFAAPSILLNVTQELFGKGQLSLQSLGGDCVVAKEAK
;
A
#
# COMPACT_ATOMS: atom_id res chain seq x y z
N MET A 1 -11.09 47.66 -28.47
CA MET A 1 -12.34 47.07 -27.96
C MET A 1 -12.02 45.74 -27.27
N LYS A 2 -12.34 45.68 -25.97
CA LYS A 2 -12.67 44.53 -25.11
C LYS A 2 -11.79 43.26 -25.12
N ALA A 3 -10.93 43.19 -24.10
CA ALA A 3 -10.48 41.98 -23.42
C ALA A 3 -11.62 41.27 -22.66
N LYS A 4 -11.53 39.94 -22.50
CA LYS A 4 -12.20 39.02 -21.55
C LYS A 4 -11.64 37.61 -21.84
N ASN A 5 -11.33 36.68 -20.93
CA ASN A 5 -11.23 36.60 -19.48
C ASN A 5 -10.44 35.30 -19.25
N LEU A 6 -9.25 35.36 -18.66
CA LEU A 6 -8.50 34.19 -18.21
C LEU A 6 -8.76 34.06 -16.70
N ALA A 7 -9.63 33.12 -16.31
CA ALA A 7 -9.85 32.82 -14.90
C ALA A 7 -8.77 31.83 -14.44
N LEU A 8 -7.77 32.37 -13.75
CA LEU A 8 -6.73 31.65 -13.03
C LEU A 8 -7.33 31.16 -11.70
N ILE A 9 -7.58 29.85 -11.56
CA ILE A 9 -7.97 29.25 -10.29
C ILE A 9 -6.69 28.94 -9.51
N ILE A 10 -6.38 29.82 -8.55
CA ILE A 10 -5.37 29.60 -7.51
C ILE A 10 -6.05 28.80 -6.39
N LEU A 11 -5.72 27.52 -6.24
CA LEU A 11 -6.09 26.76 -5.05
C LEU A 11 -5.11 27.10 -3.92
N ALA A 12 -5.57 27.91 -2.97
CA ALA A 12 -4.86 28.20 -1.73
C ALA A 12 -4.90 26.98 -0.80
N PHE A 13 -3.74 26.39 -0.52
CA PHE A 13 -3.55 25.48 0.60
C PHE A 13 -3.48 26.32 1.89
N THR A 14 -4.54 26.31 2.69
CA THR A 14 -4.50 26.80 4.07
C THR A 14 -3.78 25.77 4.94
N LEU A 15 -2.61 26.17 5.43
CA LEU A 15 -1.88 25.49 6.50
C LEU A 15 -2.69 25.61 7.79
N PHE A 16 -3.00 24.47 8.42
CA PHE A 16 -3.43 24.42 9.81
C PHE A 16 -2.26 24.85 10.70
N SER A 17 -2.27 26.11 11.15
CA SER A 17 -1.51 26.56 12.31
C SER A 17 -2.19 26.05 13.57
N CYS A 18 -1.58 25.06 14.22
CA CYS A 18 -1.91 24.67 15.59
C CYS A 18 -0.98 25.43 16.54
N ASP A 19 -1.29 26.71 16.78
CA ASP A 19 -0.70 27.48 17.87
C ASP A 19 -1.64 27.44 19.08
N LYS A 20 -1.27 26.64 20.07
CA LYS A 20 -1.53 26.89 21.50
C LYS A 20 -0.64 25.97 22.33
N PRO A 21 0.42 26.48 22.98
CA PRO A 21 1.12 25.72 24.00
C PRO A 21 0.22 25.57 25.24
N ILE A 22 -0.06 24.33 25.63
CA ILE A 22 -0.66 24.02 26.93
C ILE A 22 0.43 24.23 27.98
N ASN A 23 0.26 25.28 28.77
CA ASN A 23 1.09 25.63 29.90
C ASN A 23 0.61 24.81 31.11
N VAL A 24 1.28 23.70 31.42
CA VAL A 24 1.05 22.98 32.68
C VAL A 24 2.07 23.46 33.70
N ASN A 25 1.61 24.39 34.53
CA ASN A 25 2.31 24.84 35.71
C ASN A 25 2.23 23.72 36.77
N VAL A 26 3.31 22.98 36.97
CA VAL A 26 3.42 22.04 38.09
C VAL A 26 4.28 22.71 39.16
N GLU A 27 3.62 23.11 40.25
CA GLU A 27 4.26 23.59 41.46
C GLU A 27 5.28 22.58 41.97
N SER A 28 6.49 23.08 42.25
CA SER A 28 7.50 22.37 43.02
C SER A 28 7.15 22.40 44.51
N PRO A 29 7.22 21.29 45.25
CA PRO A 29 7.48 21.32 46.67
C PRO A 29 9.00 21.23 46.91
N LYS A 30 9.60 22.31 47.44
CA LYS A 30 10.85 22.24 48.21
C LYS A 30 10.49 21.77 49.62
N THR A 31 11.07 20.68 50.11
CA THR A 31 12.11 20.55 51.17
C THR A 31 11.97 19.11 51.70
N ALA A 32 12.95 18.40 52.23
CA ALA A 32 14.22 18.76 52.84
C ALA A 32 15.27 17.68 52.54
N ALA A 33 16.54 18.08 52.66
CA ALA A 33 17.67 17.16 52.70
C ALA A 33 17.60 16.28 53.94
N ASP A 34 17.89 14.99 53.78
CA ASP A 34 18.80 14.32 54.71
C ASP A 34 19.52 13.15 54.05
N THR A 35 20.81 13.12 54.37
CA THR A 35 21.91 12.27 53.95
C THR A 35 21.66 10.78 54.20
N ASN A 36 21.85 9.93 53.20
CA ASN A 36 22.66 8.72 53.39
C ASN A 36 23.13 8.11 52.07
N SER A 37 24.45 8.06 51.91
CA SER A 37 25.12 7.37 50.83
C SER A 37 24.98 5.87 50.99
N ASN A 38 24.33 5.22 50.04
CA ASN A 38 24.66 3.86 49.65
C ASN A 38 24.70 3.84 48.13
N THR A 39 25.93 3.89 47.61
CA THR A 39 26.30 3.64 46.21
C THR A 39 25.99 2.18 45.87
N ALA A 40 24.71 1.86 45.72
CA ALA A 40 24.29 0.75 44.89
C ALA A 40 24.44 1.20 43.43
N LYS A 41 25.36 0.53 42.72
CA LYS A 41 25.49 0.58 41.27
C LYS A 41 24.07 0.51 40.68
N PRO A 42 23.62 1.44 39.82
CA PRO A 42 22.36 1.22 39.13
C PRO A 42 22.55 -0.07 38.35
N ASP A 43 21.84 -1.12 38.75
CA ASP A 43 21.60 -2.26 37.89
C ASP A 43 21.11 -1.64 36.60
N SER A 44 21.98 -1.66 35.58
CA SER A 44 21.59 -1.35 34.23
C SER A 44 20.56 -2.42 33.90
N ALA A 45 19.29 -2.14 34.19
CA ALA A 45 18.19 -2.91 33.69
C ALA A 45 18.44 -2.96 32.20
N ILE A 46 18.90 -4.12 31.73
CA ILE A 46 19.01 -4.39 30.31
C ILE A 46 17.58 -4.31 29.85
N VAL A 47 17.18 -3.13 29.37
CA VAL A 47 15.98 -2.97 28.59
C VAL A 47 16.32 -3.71 27.31
N THR A 48 16.16 -5.04 27.32
CA THR A 48 16.05 -5.81 26.09
C THR A 48 14.87 -5.19 25.36
N SER A 49 15.19 -4.29 24.43
CA SER A 49 14.25 -3.71 23.50
C SER A 49 13.59 -4.87 22.75
N LEU A 50 12.43 -5.28 23.24
CA LEU A 50 11.67 -6.38 22.66
C LEU A 50 11.22 -5.95 21.27
N CYS A 51 11.80 -6.59 20.26
CA CYS A 51 11.52 -6.27 18.87
C CYS A 51 10.50 -7.28 18.32
N LEU A 52 9.29 -6.79 18.07
CA LEU A 52 8.10 -7.60 17.80
C LEU A 52 7.82 -7.85 16.31
N GLY A 53 8.72 -7.43 15.41
CA GLY A 53 8.45 -7.38 13.98
C GLY A 53 7.40 -6.31 13.62
N GLY A 54 7.24 -6.10 12.31
CA GLY A 54 6.38 -5.07 11.73
C GLY A 54 4.94 -5.56 11.51
N GLU A 55 4.05 -4.58 11.35
CA GLU A 55 2.66 -4.81 10.98
C GLU A 55 2.54 -5.17 9.49
N TYR A 56 1.57 -6.01 9.16
CA TYR A 56 1.12 -6.16 7.78
C TYR A 56 0.38 -4.90 7.35
N GLY A 57 0.40 -4.62 6.05
CA GLY A 57 -0.36 -3.55 5.42
C GLY A 57 -1.81 -3.95 5.22
N ARG A 58 -2.69 -2.95 5.14
CA ARG A 58 -4.13 -3.17 4.90
C ARG A 58 -4.36 -3.63 3.47
N ILE A 59 -5.22 -4.64 3.29
CA ILE A 59 -5.69 -5.05 1.95
C ILE A 59 -7.18 -4.72 1.84
N ASP A 60 -7.51 -3.81 0.95
CA ASP A 60 -8.89 -3.42 0.64
C ASP A 60 -9.27 -3.92 -0.74
N VAL A 61 -10.32 -4.75 -0.82
CA VAL A 61 -10.88 -5.21 -2.08
C VAL A 61 -12.31 -4.68 -2.23
N ARG A 62 -12.56 -3.95 -3.32
CA ARG A 62 -13.86 -3.36 -3.65
C ARG A 62 -14.39 -3.93 -4.96
N GLY A 63 -15.68 -4.24 -5.00
CA GLY A 63 -16.45 -4.61 -6.19
C GLY A 63 -16.49 -6.11 -6.51
N ILE A 64 -15.36 -6.80 -6.70
CA ILE A 64 -15.32 -8.25 -6.98
C ILE A 64 -15.70 -9.05 -5.73
N VAL A 65 -16.98 -9.12 -5.45
CA VAL A 65 -17.54 -9.95 -4.40
C VAL A 65 -18.76 -10.66 -4.96
N VAL A 66 -18.79 -11.98 -4.79
CA VAL A 66 -19.89 -12.85 -5.21
C VAL A 66 -20.84 -13.07 -4.03
N LYS A 67 -22.12 -13.27 -4.31
CA LYS A 67 -23.06 -13.68 -3.27
C LYS A 67 -23.10 -15.20 -3.21
N ASN A 68 -22.94 -15.77 -2.02
CA ASN A 68 -23.13 -17.20 -1.82
C ASN A 68 -24.64 -17.55 -1.81
N GLU A 69 -24.95 -18.84 -1.71
CA GLU A 69 -26.33 -19.37 -1.66
C GLU A 69 -27.16 -18.77 -0.50
N ASN A 70 -26.49 -18.31 0.56
CA ASN A 70 -27.11 -17.65 1.72
C ASN A 70 -27.20 -16.13 1.57
N ASN A 71 -26.96 -15.59 0.36
CA ASN A 71 -26.92 -14.15 0.06
C ASN A 71 -25.86 -13.38 0.88
N GLN A 72 -24.85 -14.06 1.42
CA GLN A 72 -23.70 -13.44 2.06
C GLN A 72 -22.67 -13.09 1.00
N THR A 73 -22.11 -11.89 1.12
CA THR A 73 -21.05 -11.37 0.25
C THR A 73 -19.73 -12.08 0.57
N THR A 74 -19.15 -12.75 -0.42
CA THR A 74 -17.85 -13.43 -0.35
C THR A 74 -16.94 -12.94 -1.46
N LEU A 75 -15.61 -13.01 -1.28
CA LEU A 75 -14.66 -12.68 -2.35
C LEU A 75 -14.75 -13.74 -3.47
N ASP A 76 -14.61 -13.32 -4.73
CA ASP A 76 -14.47 -14.26 -5.85
C ASP A 76 -13.26 -15.17 -5.63
N GLU A 77 -13.42 -16.49 -5.81
CA GLU A 77 -12.40 -17.50 -5.53
C GLU A 77 -11.10 -17.33 -6.32
N ARG A 78 -11.13 -16.56 -7.42
CA ARG A 78 -9.93 -16.24 -8.19
C ARG A 78 -9.02 -15.23 -7.48
N ILE A 79 -9.52 -14.54 -6.46
CA ILE A 79 -8.73 -13.63 -5.63
C ILE A 79 -8.51 -14.25 -4.25
N GLU A 80 -7.23 -14.36 -3.88
CA GLU A 80 -6.81 -14.79 -2.56
C GLU A 80 -6.21 -13.60 -1.81
N VAL A 81 -6.55 -13.45 -0.52
CA VAL A 81 -5.98 -12.40 0.36
C VAL A 81 -5.21 -13.06 1.50
N LYS A 82 -3.95 -12.68 1.68
CA LYS A 82 -3.08 -13.14 2.77
C LYS A 82 -2.42 -11.97 3.48
N GLN A 83 -2.53 -11.94 4.80
CA GLN A 83 -1.84 -10.98 5.65
C GLN A 83 -1.03 -11.73 6.71
N THR A 84 0.25 -11.39 6.85
CA THR A 84 1.15 -12.06 7.79
C THR A 84 2.02 -11.02 8.47
N THR A 85 2.13 -11.08 9.80
CA THR A 85 2.97 -10.17 10.57
C THR A 85 4.45 -10.53 10.43
N GLY A 86 5.32 -9.55 10.66
CA GLY A 86 6.76 -9.80 10.70
C GLY A 86 7.13 -10.67 11.90
N GLN A 87 8.26 -11.36 11.80
CA GLN A 87 8.82 -12.18 12.88
C GLN A 87 9.46 -11.29 13.95
N SER A 88 9.31 -11.69 15.21
CA SER A 88 10.05 -11.13 16.34
C SER A 88 11.51 -11.54 16.34
N ASP A 89 12.29 -10.95 17.25
CA ASP A 89 13.64 -11.40 17.63
C ASP A 89 13.72 -12.88 18.05
N LYS A 90 12.60 -13.50 18.44
CA LYS A 90 12.48 -14.93 18.77
C LYS A 90 12.01 -15.79 17.59
N GLY A 91 11.88 -15.23 16.39
CA GLY A 91 11.42 -15.92 15.18
C GLY A 91 9.93 -16.27 15.18
N THR A 92 9.14 -15.73 16.12
CA THR A 92 7.70 -15.95 16.19
C THR A 92 6.94 -14.71 15.71
N PRO A 93 5.81 -14.86 15.00
CA PRO A 93 4.92 -13.74 14.70
C PRO A 93 4.35 -13.21 16.03
N SER A 94 4.69 -11.98 16.40
CA SER A 94 4.30 -11.45 17.72
C SER A 94 3.26 -10.34 17.69
N VAL A 95 2.97 -9.79 16.52
CA VAL A 95 1.87 -8.83 16.36
C VAL A 95 0.59 -9.60 16.08
N LYS A 96 -0.49 -9.28 16.81
CA LYS A 96 -1.83 -9.81 16.51
C LYS A 96 -2.46 -8.98 15.40
N LEU A 97 -3.30 -9.61 14.57
CA LEU A 97 -4.11 -8.85 13.62
C LEU A 97 -5.02 -7.87 14.38
N THR A 98 -4.87 -6.58 14.09
CA THR A 98 -5.75 -5.52 14.60
C THR A 98 -6.82 -5.21 13.56
N GLU A 99 -8.03 -4.85 14.03
CA GLU A 99 -9.14 -4.49 13.13
C GLU A 99 -8.80 -3.29 12.22
N LYS A 100 -7.85 -2.43 12.62
CA LYS A 100 -7.38 -1.29 11.81
C LYS A 100 -6.74 -1.70 10.48
N ASN A 101 -6.00 -2.81 10.45
CA ASN A 101 -5.24 -3.24 9.27
C ASN A 101 -5.83 -4.48 8.61
N LYS A 102 -6.83 -5.12 9.22
CA LYS A 102 -7.49 -6.32 8.69
C LYS A 102 -8.01 -6.08 7.28
N ALA A 103 -7.91 -7.10 6.45
CA ALA A 103 -8.44 -7.04 5.11
C ALA A 103 -9.94 -6.69 5.12
N THR A 104 -10.34 -5.76 4.27
CA THR A 104 -11.74 -5.34 4.12
C THR A 104 -12.23 -5.71 2.72
N LEU A 105 -13.41 -6.31 2.67
CA LEU A 105 -14.11 -6.65 1.43
C LEU A 105 -15.39 -5.82 1.37
N SER A 106 -15.59 -5.08 0.28
CA SER A 106 -16.79 -4.25 0.11
C SER A 106 -17.39 -4.37 -1.29
N THR A 107 -18.73 -4.30 -1.36
CA THR A 107 -19.49 -4.11 -2.60
C THR A 107 -19.50 -2.65 -3.07
N ASP A 108 -19.02 -1.71 -2.25
CA ASP A 108 -19.10 -0.28 -2.55
C ASP A 108 -18.20 0.07 -3.72
N ILE A 109 -18.83 0.44 -4.83
CA ILE A 109 -18.18 0.77 -6.09
C ILE A 109 -18.23 2.29 -6.26
N GLU A 110 -17.08 2.95 -6.13
CA GLU A 110 -16.94 4.36 -6.49
C GLU A 110 -16.53 4.46 -7.97
N MET A 111 -17.49 4.70 -8.86
CA MET A 111 -17.25 4.74 -10.32
C MET A 111 -16.63 6.05 -10.83
N LYS A 112 -16.60 7.11 -10.01
CA LYS A 112 -16.38 8.49 -10.47
C LYS A 112 -15.01 8.68 -11.13
N GLU A 113 -14.00 7.96 -10.68
CA GLU A 113 -12.64 8.18 -11.19
C GLU A 113 -12.45 7.52 -12.55
N LEU A 114 -12.89 6.28 -12.76
CA LEU A 114 -12.63 5.52 -14.00
C LEU A 114 -13.30 6.09 -15.26
N ALA A 115 -14.39 6.86 -15.10
CA ALA A 115 -15.16 7.41 -16.20
C ALA A 115 -14.36 8.39 -17.09
N GLN A 116 -13.29 8.97 -16.56
CA GLN A 116 -12.41 9.88 -17.32
C GLN A 116 -11.56 9.15 -18.37
N LEU A 117 -11.31 7.86 -18.19
CA LEU A 117 -10.49 7.07 -19.13
C LEU A 117 -11.29 6.49 -20.30
N ALA A 118 -12.62 6.45 -20.17
CA ALA A 118 -13.60 5.86 -21.12
C ALA A 118 -13.57 6.41 -22.55
N GLY A 119 -12.69 7.36 -22.87
CA GLY A 119 -12.54 7.98 -24.19
C GLY A 119 -11.09 8.12 -24.65
N GLU A 120 -10.11 7.63 -23.89
CA GLU A 120 -8.69 7.69 -24.27
C GLU A 120 -8.29 6.40 -24.98
N ASN A 121 -7.98 6.46 -26.27
CA ASN A 121 -7.49 5.29 -27.02
C ASN A 121 -6.00 5.03 -26.73
N THR A 122 -5.64 4.81 -25.47
CA THR A 122 -4.27 4.61 -25.01
C THR A 122 -4.07 3.26 -24.34
N TYR A 123 -2.85 2.73 -24.43
CA TYR A 123 -2.45 1.56 -23.65
C TYR A 123 -1.06 1.71 -23.03
N ILE A 124 -0.83 1.00 -21.93
CA ILE A 124 0.48 0.85 -21.29
C ILE A 124 0.83 -0.65 -21.26
N ASN A 125 2.07 -0.98 -21.64
CA ASN A 125 2.56 -2.35 -21.65
C ASN A 125 3.73 -2.56 -20.66
N PHE A 126 3.47 -3.28 -19.58
CA PHE A 126 4.49 -3.74 -18.64
C PHE A 126 4.95 -5.16 -18.99
N GLY A 127 5.85 -5.25 -19.98
CA GLY A 127 6.61 -6.48 -20.27
C GLY A 127 5.83 -7.60 -20.96
N CYS A 128 4.67 -7.32 -21.56
CA CYS A 128 3.94 -8.30 -22.36
C CYS A 128 4.38 -8.31 -23.82
N GLU A 129 4.47 -9.50 -24.41
CA GLU A 129 4.43 -9.67 -25.85
C GLU A 129 2.97 -9.56 -26.32
N LEU A 130 2.62 -8.43 -26.94
CA LEU A 130 1.25 -8.12 -27.36
C LEU A 130 1.05 -8.42 -28.84
N SER A 131 -0.07 -9.06 -29.16
CA SER A 131 -0.51 -9.18 -30.55
C SER A 131 -1.22 -7.91 -31.00
N GLU A 132 -1.16 -7.61 -32.29
CA GLU A 132 -1.81 -6.43 -32.90
C GLU A 132 -3.30 -6.37 -32.58
N ASN A 133 -3.98 -7.51 -32.48
CA ASN A 133 -5.41 -7.56 -32.16
C ASN A 133 -5.75 -6.99 -30.77
N LEU A 134 -4.82 -7.05 -29.81
CA LEU A 134 -5.04 -6.54 -28.45
C LEU A 134 -4.85 -5.02 -28.36
N THR A 135 -4.01 -4.46 -29.23
CA THR A 135 -3.63 -3.04 -29.25
C THR A 135 -4.24 -2.26 -30.40
N LYS A 136 -4.98 -2.92 -31.29
CA LYS A 136 -5.60 -2.31 -32.47
C LYS A 136 -6.46 -1.11 -32.08
N GLY A 137 -6.11 0.05 -32.64
CA GLY A 137 -6.81 1.31 -32.39
C GLY A 137 -6.37 2.04 -31.12
N PHE A 138 -5.43 1.50 -30.35
CA PHE A 138 -4.83 2.14 -29.20
C PHE A 138 -3.42 2.64 -29.51
N VAL A 139 -3.02 3.72 -28.85
CA VAL A 139 -1.68 4.31 -28.90
C VAL A 139 -0.93 3.94 -27.62
N GLU A 140 0.30 3.45 -27.75
CA GLU A 140 1.13 3.16 -26.58
C GLU A 140 1.57 4.47 -25.92
N ILE A 141 1.42 4.55 -24.60
CA ILE A 141 1.93 5.66 -23.79
C ILE A 141 2.82 5.12 -22.66
N GLN A 142 3.65 6.00 -22.12
CA GLN A 142 4.47 5.69 -20.95
C GLN A 142 3.76 6.15 -19.67
N PRO A 143 3.92 5.43 -18.55
CA PRO A 143 3.37 5.87 -17.26
C PRO A 143 4.06 7.15 -16.80
N GLU A 144 3.34 7.97 -16.04
CA GLU A 144 3.92 9.15 -15.40
C GLU A 144 4.80 8.72 -14.23
N MET A 145 6.03 9.21 -14.20
CA MET A 145 7.00 8.90 -13.16
C MET A 145 7.50 10.16 -12.48
N ALA A 146 7.46 10.18 -11.14
CA ALA A 146 8.04 11.24 -10.33
C ALA A 146 8.95 10.67 -9.24
N GLN A 147 10.05 11.37 -8.94
CA GLN A 147 10.97 10.99 -7.87
C GLN A 147 10.91 12.00 -6.73
N LYS A 148 10.76 11.53 -5.49
CA LYS A 148 10.77 12.38 -4.29
C LYS A 148 11.30 11.64 -3.07
N LYS A 149 12.37 12.14 -2.45
CA LYS A 149 12.97 11.59 -1.21
C LYS A 149 13.18 10.08 -1.31
N ASP A 150 13.90 9.64 -2.34
CA ASP A 150 14.24 8.24 -2.63
C ASP A 150 13.05 7.30 -2.90
N LYS A 151 11.91 7.88 -3.29
CA LYS A 151 10.71 7.14 -3.70
C LYS A 151 10.40 7.43 -5.14
N THR A 152 10.01 6.40 -5.86
CA THR A 152 9.48 6.51 -7.23
C THR A 152 7.97 6.41 -7.16
N PHE A 153 7.29 7.40 -7.70
CA PHE A 153 5.85 7.41 -7.87
C PHE A 153 5.58 7.04 -9.31
N ILE A 154 4.85 5.95 -9.54
CA ILE A 154 4.39 5.56 -10.87
C ILE A 154 2.87 5.73 -10.88
N ASN A 155 2.40 6.59 -11.77
CA ASN A 155 0.99 6.80 -12.06
C ASN A 155 0.73 6.33 -13.49
N ALA A 156 0.08 5.19 -13.62
CA ALA A 156 -0.27 4.58 -14.90
C ALA A 156 -1.77 4.72 -15.13
N ALA A 157 -2.15 5.56 -16.08
CA ALA A 157 -3.54 5.82 -16.45
C ALA A 157 -3.68 5.67 -17.97
N ALA A 158 -4.48 4.71 -18.42
CA ALA A 158 -4.72 4.42 -19.84
C ALA A 158 -6.03 3.63 -19.99
N ALA A 159 -6.62 3.54 -21.18
CA ALA A 159 -7.78 2.65 -21.35
C ALA A 159 -7.44 1.18 -21.12
N LYS A 160 -6.26 0.72 -21.60
CA LYS A 160 -5.78 -0.65 -21.37
C LYS A 160 -4.41 -0.68 -20.71
N ILE A 161 -4.25 -1.52 -19.70
CA ILE A 161 -2.94 -1.82 -19.10
C ILE A 161 -2.68 -3.32 -19.18
N PHE A 162 -1.52 -3.68 -19.74
CA PHE A 162 -1.06 -5.07 -19.84
C PHE A 162 0.13 -5.27 -18.89
N ILE A 163 0.12 -6.33 -18.10
CA ILE A 163 1.18 -6.65 -17.14
C ILE A 163 1.57 -8.13 -17.28
N CYS A 164 2.84 -8.39 -17.56
CA CYS A 164 3.36 -9.75 -17.71
C CYS A 164 4.65 -9.95 -16.92
N GLY A 165 4.79 -11.16 -16.38
CA GLY A 165 6.04 -11.61 -15.76
C GLY A 165 6.39 -10.91 -14.44
N PRO A 166 7.62 -11.12 -13.96
CA PRO A 166 8.07 -10.56 -12.69
C PRO A 166 8.29 -9.05 -12.78
N GLN A 167 7.80 -8.34 -11.77
CA GLN A 167 7.96 -6.91 -11.55
C GLN A 167 8.52 -6.75 -10.12
N SER A 168 9.77 -6.33 -9.97
CA SER A 168 10.38 -6.17 -8.65
C SER A 168 10.89 -4.76 -8.52
N GLU A 169 10.34 -4.02 -7.57
CA GLU A 169 10.59 -2.60 -7.46
C GLU A 169 10.72 -2.19 -5.99
N ASP A 170 11.86 -1.59 -5.67
CA ASP A 170 12.14 -1.07 -4.33
C ASP A 170 11.57 0.34 -4.20
N LYS A 171 10.88 0.63 -3.09
CA LYS A 171 10.42 1.99 -2.73
C LYS A 171 9.48 2.67 -3.73
N ILE A 172 8.63 1.89 -4.41
CA ILE A 172 7.65 2.42 -5.35
C ILE A 172 6.28 2.65 -4.71
N ILE A 173 5.68 3.81 -5.01
CA ILE A 173 4.24 4.05 -4.87
C ILE A 173 3.63 3.84 -6.25
N PHE A 174 2.67 2.93 -6.32
CA PHE A 174 2.13 2.47 -7.59
C PHE A 174 0.63 2.73 -7.63
N SER A 175 0.19 3.56 -8.58
CA SER A 175 -1.21 3.81 -8.86
C SER A 175 -1.51 3.43 -10.31
N MET A 176 -2.38 2.45 -10.49
CA MET A 176 -2.88 2.03 -11.80
C MET A 176 -4.36 2.28 -11.93
N LYS A 177 -4.74 2.82 -13.07
CA LYS A 177 -6.11 3.11 -13.41
C LYS A 177 -6.36 2.80 -14.88
N ALA A 178 -7.28 1.89 -15.16
CA ALA A 178 -7.63 1.55 -16.54
C ALA A 178 -9.07 1.12 -16.69
N GLU A 179 -9.59 1.10 -17.92
CA GLU A 179 -10.85 0.41 -18.17
C GLU A 179 -10.66 -1.11 -18.10
N GLU A 180 -9.55 -1.59 -18.65
CA GLU A 180 -9.19 -3.00 -18.67
C GLU A 180 -7.75 -3.18 -18.21
N ILE A 181 -7.54 -4.06 -17.22
CA ILE A 181 -6.21 -4.51 -16.80
C ILE A 181 -6.10 -5.99 -17.10
N LEU A 182 -5.07 -6.37 -17.83
CA LEU A 182 -4.71 -7.77 -18.10
C LEU A 182 -3.45 -8.12 -17.31
N MET A 183 -3.53 -9.16 -16.48
CA MET A 183 -2.39 -9.71 -15.74
C MET A 183 -2.11 -11.15 -16.19
N LYS A 184 -0.88 -11.40 -16.66
CA LYS A 184 -0.42 -12.73 -17.09
C LYS A 184 0.86 -13.13 -16.38
N ASN A 185 0.76 -14.10 -15.48
CA ASN A 185 1.88 -14.62 -14.69
C ASN A 185 2.68 -13.50 -13.97
N VAL A 186 1.96 -12.51 -13.45
CA VAL A 186 2.57 -11.35 -12.78
C VAL A 186 3.10 -11.76 -11.41
N THR A 187 4.33 -11.38 -11.10
CA THR A 187 4.83 -11.42 -9.72
C THR A 187 5.35 -10.03 -9.36
N MET A 188 4.51 -9.25 -8.67
CA MET A 188 4.86 -7.90 -8.24
C MET A 188 5.31 -7.91 -6.78
N ASN A 189 6.57 -7.55 -6.51
CA ASN A 189 7.11 -7.40 -5.16
C ASN A 189 7.42 -5.93 -4.88
N VAL A 190 6.76 -5.36 -3.87
CA VAL A 190 7.02 -3.99 -3.40
C VAL A 190 7.58 -4.05 -2.00
N LEU A 191 8.83 -3.61 -1.85
CA LEU A 191 9.62 -3.77 -0.63
C LEU A 191 9.93 -2.42 0.03
N LYS A 192 10.14 -2.48 1.36
CA LYS A 192 10.89 -1.48 2.15
C LYS A 192 10.33 -0.05 2.09
N PHE A 193 9.01 0.07 2.10
CA PHE A 193 8.33 1.37 2.08
C PHE A 193 6.98 1.33 2.82
N THR A 194 6.47 2.51 3.24
CA THR A 194 5.15 2.69 3.86
C THR A 194 4.25 3.51 2.93
N GLY A 195 3.31 2.87 2.22
CA GLY A 195 2.33 3.59 1.40
C GLY A 195 1.28 2.67 0.79
N LEU A 196 0.83 2.99 -0.42
CA LEU A 196 -0.31 2.34 -1.06
C LEU A 196 0.04 1.89 -2.49
N ILE A 197 -0.31 0.64 -2.80
CA ILE A 197 -0.52 0.17 -4.16
C ILE A 197 -2.01 0.30 -4.44
N SER A 198 -2.38 1.11 -5.43
CA SER A 198 -3.77 1.30 -5.83
C SER A 198 -3.97 0.77 -7.25
N ILE A 199 -4.94 -0.12 -7.43
CA ILE A 199 -5.31 -0.67 -8.73
C ILE A 199 -6.82 -0.51 -8.88
N SER A 200 -7.22 0.33 -9.84
CA SER A 200 -8.61 0.61 -10.15
C SER A 200 -8.91 0.23 -11.60
N THR A 201 -9.92 -0.62 -11.82
CA THR A 201 -10.36 -0.97 -13.17
C THR A 201 -11.85 -1.27 -13.27
N TYR A 202 -12.41 -1.16 -14.48
CA TYR A 202 -13.73 -1.75 -14.77
C TYR A 202 -13.59 -3.27 -14.88
N LYS A 203 -12.60 -3.73 -15.65
CA LYS A 203 -12.41 -5.13 -15.98
C LYS A 203 -11.01 -5.59 -15.62
N LEU A 204 -10.92 -6.70 -14.91
CA LEU A 204 -9.65 -7.37 -14.60
C LEU A 204 -9.63 -8.73 -15.28
N GLN A 205 -8.66 -8.93 -16.18
CA GLN A 205 -8.44 -10.21 -16.84
C GLN A 205 -7.22 -10.90 -16.25
N LEU A 206 -7.41 -12.13 -15.76
CA LEU A 206 -6.34 -12.92 -15.14
C LEU A 206 -5.97 -14.13 -16.01
N PHE A 207 -4.67 -14.31 -16.21
CA PHE A 207 -4.08 -15.49 -16.82
C PHE A 207 -2.99 -16.07 -15.94
N GLY A 208 -3.04 -17.39 -15.73
CA GLY A 208 -2.06 -18.10 -14.90
C GLY A 208 -2.10 -17.65 -13.44
N LYS A 209 -0.94 -17.64 -12.78
CA LYS A 209 -0.83 -17.27 -11.37
C LYS A 209 -0.26 -15.86 -11.24
N ASN A 210 -1.05 -14.94 -10.72
CA ASN A 210 -0.65 -13.56 -10.48
C ASN A 210 -0.50 -13.32 -8.98
N GLN A 211 0.47 -12.48 -8.61
CA GLN A 211 0.76 -12.12 -7.24
C GLN A 211 1.13 -10.65 -7.14
N ILE A 212 0.55 -9.98 -6.15
CA ILE A 212 0.99 -8.67 -5.67
C ILE A 212 1.34 -8.85 -4.20
N LYS A 213 2.62 -8.68 -3.89
CA LYS A 213 3.17 -8.83 -2.55
C LYS A 213 3.76 -7.51 -2.08
N THR A 214 3.32 -7.07 -0.91
CA THR A 214 3.95 -5.96 -0.18
C THR A 214 4.72 -6.50 1.01
N GLN A 215 5.90 -5.93 1.27
CA GLN A 215 6.71 -6.31 2.42
C GLN A 215 7.23 -5.07 3.14
N GLY A 216 7.01 -5.02 4.46
CA GLY A 216 7.52 -3.97 5.33
C GLY A 216 9.05 -4.00 5.42
N THR A 217 9.64 -2.86 5.77
CA THR A 217 11.08 -2.78 6.05
C THR A 217 11.41 -3.59 7.29
N GLU A 218 12.55 -4.28 7.28
CA GLU A 218 13.12 -4.88 8.49
C GLU A 218 13.30 -3.82 9.59
N ILE A 219 13.00 -4.17 10.83
CA ILE A 219 13.00 -3.22 11.94
C ILE A 219 13.98 -3.63 13.03
N THR A 220 14.64 -2.64 13.64
CA THR A 220 15.49 -2.82 14.83
C THR A 220 14.81 -2.33 16.10
N THR A 221 13.91 -1.33 15.99
CA THR A 221 13.29 -0.66 17.14
C THR A 221 11.89 -0.11 16.88
N THR A 222 11.64 0.45 15.70
CA THR A 222 10.40 1.19 15.40
C THR A 222 9.48 0.39 14.51
N PHE A 223 8.20 0.40 14.88
CA PHE A 223 7.15 -0.39 14.30
C PHE A 223 6.51 0.31 13.10
N PHE A 224 6.53 -0.33 11.92
CA PHE A 224 5.88 0.18 10.72
C PHE A 224 5.01 -0.89 10.08
N ALA A 225 3.86 -0.48 9.55
CA ALA A 225 3.04 -1.33 8.71
C ALA A 225 3.67 -1.45 7.31
N ALA A 226 3.56 -2.63 6.71
CA ALA A 226 3.89 -2.85 5.31
C ALA A 226 2.99 -1.99 4.38
N PRO A 227 3.35 -1.82 3.10
CA PRO A 227 2.49 -1.11 2.16
C PRO A 227 1.10 -1.76 2.07
N SER A 228 0.07 -0.91 2.03
CA SER A 228 -1.30 -1.33 1.81
C SER A 228 -1.56 -1.61 0.34
N ILE A 229 -2.54 -2.47 0.06
CA ILE A 229 -3.04 -2.77 -1.28
C ILE A 229 -4.51 -2.37 -1.35
N LEU A 230 -4.86 -1.54 -2.32
CA LEU A 230 -6.24 -1.25 -2.69
C LEU A 230 -6.49 -1.82 -4.09
N LEU A 231 -7.39 -2.80 -4.17
CA LEU A 231 -7.89 -3.34 -5.42
C LEU A 231 -9.36 -2.95 -5.58
N ASN A 232 -9.66 -2.18 -6.61
CA ASN A 232 -11.01 -1.77 -6.96
C ASN A 232 -11.33 -2.28 -8.37
N VAL A 233 -12.25 -3.23 -8.48
CA VAL A 233 -12.69 -3.75 -9.78
C VAL A 233 -14.20 -3.73 -9.83
N THR A 234 -14.73 -2.95 -10.76
CA THR A 234 -16.07 -2.38 -10.62
C THR A 234 -17.12 -3.00 -11.54
N GLN A 235 -16.71 -3.83 -12.51
CA GLN A 235 -17.64 -4.55 -13.39
C GLN A 235 -17.36 -6.04 -13.43
N GLU A 236 -16.15 -6.44 -13.82
CA GLU A 236 -15.91 -7.84 -14.21
C GLU A 236 -14.51 -8.34 -13.83
N LEU A 237 -14.47 -9.57 -13.31
CA LEU A 237 -13.28 -10.40 -13.23
C LEU A 237 -13.44 -11.57 -14.21
N PHE A 238 -12.48 -11.80 -15.10
CA PHE A 238 -12.57 -12.85 -16.12
C PHE A 238 -11.19 -13.42 -16.49
N GLY A 239 -11.19 -14.48 -17.30
CA GLY A 239 -9.97 -15.24 -17.64
C GLY A 239 -9.76 -16.49 -16.78
N LYS A 240 -8.74 -17.28 -17.14
CA LYS A 240 -8.39 -18.58 -16.53
C LYS A 240 -7.18 -18.43 -15.61
N GLY A 241 -7.24 -17.49 -14.69
CA GLY A 241 -6.13 -17.17 -13.78
C GLY A 241 -6.59 -16.83 -12.37
N GLN A 242 -5.61 -16.64 -11.51
CA GLN A 242 -5.77 -16.30 -10.09
C GLN A 242 -4.90 -15.09 -9.74
N LEU A 243 -5.29 -14.37 -8.69
CA LEU A 243 -4.56 -13.25 -8.13
C LEU A 243 -4.42 -13.42 -6.61
N SER A 244 -3.19 -13.50 -6.12
CA SER A 244 -2.88 -13.51 -4.69
C SER A 244 -2.42 -12.13 -4.25
N LEU A 245 -3.17 -11.50 -3.34
CA LEU A 245 -2.82 -10.25 -2.68
C LEU A 245 -2.19 -10.57 -1.33
N GLN A 246 -0.93 -10.20 -1.14
CA GLN A 246 -0.16 -10.57 0.05
C GLN A 246 0.44 -9.34 0.70
N SER A 247 0.28 -9.21 2.01
CA SER A 247 0.97 -8.18 2.80
C SER A 247 1.71 -8.79 3.98
N LEU A 248 3.03 -8.61 3.99
CA LEU A 248 3.93 -9.15 5.00
C LEU A 248 4.56 -8.01 5.81
N GLY A 249 4.42 -8.05 7.13
CA GLY A 249 5.18 -7.17 8.01
C GLY A 249 6.69 -7.39 7.88
N GLY A 250 7.48 -6.37 8.18
CA GLY A 250 8.94 -6.49 8.16
C GLY A 250 9.47 -7.27 9.36
N ASP A 251 10.44 -8.15 9.15
CA ASP A 251 11.00 -8.94 10.24
C ASP A 251 11.85 -8.09 11.19
N CYS A 252 11.95 -8.54 12.43
CA CYS A 252 12.93 -8.00 13.35
C CYS A 252 14.34 -8.42 12.93
N VAL A 253 15.25 -7.46 12.83
CA VAL A 253 16.68 -7.73 12.66
C VAL A 253 17.43 -7.21 13.89
N VAL A 254 18.10 -8.12 14.59
CA VAL A 254 19.00 -7.75 15.69
C VAL A 254 20.22 -7.09 15.07
N ALA A 255 20.50 -5.84 15.42
CA ALA A 255 21.70 -5.15 14.97
C ALA A 255 22.92 -5.98 15.41
N LYS A 256 23.66 -6.54 14.44
CA LYS A 256 24.96 -7.14 14.74
C LYS A 256 25.88 -6.00 15.18
N GLU A 257 26.35 -6.03 16.43
CA GLU A 257 27.40 -5.12 16.87
C GLU A 257 28.58 -5.25 15.90
N ALA A 258 28.94 -4.13 15.27
CA ALA A 258 30.15 -4.06 14.47
C ALA A 258 31.34 -4.32 15.41
N LYS A 259 32.06 -5.42 15.17
CA LYS A 259 33.31 -5.73 15.85
C LYS A 259 34.42 -4.79 15.42
#